data_AF-A0A7J7JNP1-F1
#
_entry.id   AF-A0A7J7JNP1-F1
#
_cell.length_a   1.000
_cell.length_b   1.000
_cell.length_c   1.000
_cell.angle_alpha   90.00
_cell.angle_beta   90.00
_cell.angle_gamma   90.00
#
_symmetry.space_group_name_H-M   'P 1'
#
loop_
_entity.id
_entity.type
_entity.pdbx_description
1 polymer ?
#
loop_
_entity_poly.entity_id
_entity_poly.type
_entity_poly.pdbx_seq_one_letter_code
_entity_poly.pdbx_strand_id
1 'polypeptide(L)'
;MKHVSDIPRLYRRTNKEVPTKSSGYTNQAIQMLGSFKEQHNSSLPDVVRTQILTSVITSVIEQYEETTCEVLLSVKKMEDSLKRLKRGKTSASLVGNMSDDDKIRTQILLDVQHFSQQVRELGMDLESIPSYSKLVADVEQSLPARESPSPTTLQS
;
A
#
# COMPACT_ATOMS: atom_id res chain seq x y z
N MET A 1 10.04 -0.16 -7.28
CA MET A 1 9.71 0.78 -6.19
C MET A 1 10.48 0.41 -4.91
N LYS A 2 11.77 0.78 -4.78
CA LYS A 2 12.65 0.30 -3.68
C LYS A 2 12.16 0.68 -2.27
N HIS A 3 11.36 1.74 -2.14
CA HIS A 3 10.87 2.19 -0.85
C HIS A 3 9.80 1.27 -0.23
N VAL A 4 9.06 0.53 -1.06
CA VAL A 4 8.06 -0.44 -0.58
C VAL A 4 8.74 -1.58 0.17
N SER A 5 9.87 -2.08 -0.34
CA SER A 5 10.67 -3.12 0.31
C SER A 5 11.31 -2.69 1.64
N ASP A 6 11.39 -1.37 1.92
CA ASP A 6 11.93 -0.85 3.17
C ASP A 6 10.88 -0.79 4.29
N ILE A 7 9.57 -0.79 3.96
CA ILE A 7 8.47 -0.66 4.93
C ILE A 7 8.59 -1.70 6.07
N PRO A 8 8.85 -3.00 5.81
CA PRO A 8 9.01 -3.98 6.89
C PRO A 8 10.07 -3.59 7.91
N ARG A 9 11.20 -3.03 7.47
CA ARG A 9 12.29 -2.61 8.35
C ARG A 9 11.91 -1.40 9.22
N LEU A 10 10.99 -0.56 8.76
CA LEU A 10 10.54 0.63 9.51
C LEU A 10 9.64 0.30 10.70
N TYR A 11 8.95 -0.84 10.68
CA TYR A 11 7.98 -1.21 11.71
C TYR A 11 8.40 -2.42 12.53
N ARG A 12 9.04 -3.42 11.91
CA ARG A 12 9.38 -4.68 12.57
C ARG A 12 10.35 -4.49 13.73
N ARG A 13 9.90 -4.89 14.93
CA ARG A 13 10.64 -4.77 16.20
C ARG A 13 11.05 -3.34 16.52
N THR A 14 10.24 -2.38 16.09
CA THR A 14 10.43 -0.97 16.41
C THR A 14 9.29 -0.50 17.33
N ASN A 15 9.54 0.52 18.14
CA ASN A 15 8.49 1.19 18.91
C ASN A 15 7.77 2.27 18.08
N LYS A 16 7.82 2.18 16.75
CA LYS A 16 7.19 3.16 15.86
C LYS A 16 5.67 3.10 16.03
N GLU A 17 5.05 4.28 16.05
CA GLU A 17 3.61 4.43 16.15
C GLU A 17 2.87 3.81 14.95
N VAL A 18 1.56 3.62 15.13
CA VAL A 18 0.69 3.17 14.03
C VAL A 18 0.71 4.22 12.91
N PRO A 19 0.92 3.81 11.64
CA PRO A 19 0.94 4.75 10.54
C PRO A 19 -0.42 5.42 10.34
N THR A 20 -0.41 6.75 10.19
CA THR A 20 -1.61 7.55 9.89
C THR A 20 -1.48 8.36 8.61
N LYS A 21 -0.30 8.34 7.97
CA LYS A 21 0.01 9.09 6.75
C LYS A 21 0.80 8.20 5.78
N SER A 22 0.65 8.50 4.49
CA SER A 22 1.46 7.90 3.44
C SER A 22 2.95 8.26 3.58
N SER A 23 3.80 7.39 3.02
CA SER A 23 5.23 7.58 2.93
C SER A 23 5.58 8.65 1.89
N GLY A 24 6.59 9.47 2.15
CA GLY A 24 6.95 10.59 1.26
C GLY A 24 7.40 10.19 -0.17
N TYR A 25 7.84 8.94 -0.39
CA TYR A 25 8.34 8.52 -1.71
C TYR A 25 7.26 8.49 -2.79
N THR A 26 5.99 8.28 -2.42
CA THR A 26 4.88 8.26 -3.37
C THR A 26 4.70 9.62 -4.04
N ASN A 27 5.16 10.71 -3.41
CA ASN A 27 5.07 12.05 -3.97
C ASN A 27 6.08 12.28 -5.10
N GLN A 28 7.28 11.69 -4.98
CA GLN A 28 8.36 11.98 -5.93
C GLN A 28 8.06 11.46 -7.34
N ALA A 29 7.49 10.25 -7.45
CA ALA A 29 7.10 9.67 -8.73
C ALA A 29 6.03 10.52 -9.44
N ILE A 30 5.01 10.96 -8.68
CA ILE A 30 3.91 11.77 -9.21
C ILE A 30 4.39 13.17 -9.59
N GLN A 31 5.24 13.79 -8.77
CA GLN A 31 5.80 15.11 -9.07
C GLN A 31 6.54 15.10 -10.41
N MET A 32 7.34 14.07 -10.70
CA MET A 32 8.02 13.95 -11.99
C MET A 32 7.03 13.86 -13.17
N LEU A 33 5.92 13.14 -13.01
CA LEU A 33 4.87 13.04 -14.03
C LEU A 33 4.13 14.36 -14.22
N GLY A 34 3.83 15.07 -13.13
CA GLY A 34 3.24 16.41 -13.16
C GLY A 34 4.15 17.41 -13.88
N SER A 35 5.43 17.45 -13.52
CA SER A 35 6.42 18.31 -14.17
C SER A 35 6.58 17.99 -15.66
N PHE A 36 6.60 16.70 -16.04
CA PHE A 36 6.61 16.30 -17.45
C PHE A 36 5.38 16.84 -18.21
N LYS A 37 4.19 16.71 -17.60
CA LYS A 37 2.94 17.17 -18.19
C LYS A 37 2.96 18.69 -18.42
N GLU A 38 3.44 19.45 -17.45
CA GLU A 38 3.54 20.91 -17.52
C GLU A 38 4.60 21.37 -18.54
N GLN A 39 5.80 20.80 -18.48
CA GLN A 39 6.93 21.19 -19.33
C GLN A 39 6.65 20.97 -20.82
N HIS A 40 5.90 19.93 -21.16
CA HIS A 40 5.59 19.57 -22.54
C HIS A 40 4.16 19.95 -22.97
N ASN A 41 3.48 20.81 -22.21
CA ASN A 41 2.09 21.17 -22.49
C ASN A 41 1.93 21.86 -23.86
N SER A 42 2.86 22.75 -24.21
CA SER A 42 2.88 23.51 -25.47
C SER A 42 3.67 22.85 -26.60
N SER A 43 4.52 21.86 -26.28
CA SER A 43 5.48 21.27 -27.24
C SER A 43 5.03 19.93 -27.80
N LEU A 44 4.12 19.23 -27.13
CA LEU A 44 3.59 17.94 -27.58
C LEU A 44 2.06 18.01 -27.74
N PRO A 45 1.49 17.35 -28.77
CA PRO A 45 0.06 17.12 -28.84
C PRO A 45 -0.44 16.38 -27.59
N ASP A 46 -1.64 16.72 -27.13
CA ASP A 46 -2.22 16.17 -25.90
C ASP A 46 -2.32 14.63 -25.95
N VAL A 47 -2.67 14.07 -27.11
CA VAL A 47 -2.72 12.61 -27.33
C VAL A 47 -1.36 11.93 -27.10
N VAL A 48 -0.28 12.53 -27.58
CA VAL A 48 1.08 11.98 -27.44
C VAL A 48 1.52 12.05 -25.98
N ARG A 49 1.28 13.19 -25.33
CA ARG A 49 1.59 13.38 -23.91
C ARG A 49 0.81 12.39 -23.03
N THR A 50 -0.48 12.20 -23.32
CA THR A 50 -1.32 11.22 -22.61
C THR A 50 -0.82 9.80 -22.81
N GLN A 51 -0.46 9.40 -24.04
CA GLN A 51 0.11 8.07 -24.29
C GLN A 51 1.41 7.84 -23.54
N ILE A 52 2.32 8.83 -23.50
CA ILE A 52 3.57 8.72 -22.75
C ILE A 52 3.29 8.58 -21.26
N LEU A 53 2.44 9.46 -20.70
CA LEU A 53 2.07 9.41 -19.29
C LEU A 53 1.44 8.05 -18.95
N THR A 54 0.46 7.58 -19.74
CA THR A 54 -0.21 6.29 -19.53
C THR A 54 0.77 5.13 -19.59
N SER A 55 1.71 5.13 -20.52
CA SER A 55 2.75 4.09 -20.61
C SER A 55 3.62 4.09 -19.35
N VAL A 56 4.12 5.25 -18.93
CA VAL A 56 4.98 5.37 -17.75
C VAL A 56 4.24 4.96 -16.48
N ILE A 57 3.00 5.43 -16.27
CA ILE A 57 2.26 5.08 -15.06
C ILE A 57 1.93 3.58 -15.01
N THR A 58 1.64 2.97 -16.16
CA THR A 58 1.36 1.53 -16.25
C THR A 58 2.57 0.75 -15.77
N SER A 59 3.77 1.06 -16.28
CA SER A 59 5.00 0.41 -15.84
C SER A 59 5.32 0.67 -14.36
N VAL A 60 5.03 1.88 -13.85
CA VAL A 60 5.19 2.18 -12.41
C VAL A 60 4.25 1.34 -11.55
N ILE A 61 2.99 1.19 -11.97
CA ILE A 61 1.98 0.41 -11.26
C ILE A 61 2.32 -1.07 -11.30
N GLU A 62 2.73 -1.62 -12.45
CA GLU A 62 3.19 -3.00 -12.57
C GLU A 62 4.32 -3.29 -11.59
N GLN A 63 5.34 -2.42 -11.55
CA GLN A 63 6.44 -2.59 -10.62
C GLN A 63 5.99 -2.41 -9.15
N TYR A 64 5.04 -1.51 -8.89
CA TYR A 64 4.50 -1.30 -7.55
C TYR A 64 3.71 -2.53 -7.07
N GLU A 65 2.88 -3.09 -7.93
CA GLU A 65 2.14 -4.33 -7.70
C GLU A 65 3.09 -5.47 -7.36
N GLU A 66 4.06 -5.76 -8.22
CA GLU A 66 5.03 -6.85 -8.02
C GLU A 66 5.78 -6.71 -6.68
N THR A 67 6.37 -5.55 -6.41
CA THR A 67 7.12 -5.31 -5.16
C THR A 67 6.20 -5.40 -3.94
N THR A 68 4.97 -4.90 -4.03
CA THR A 68 4.01 -4.95 -2.91
C THR A 68 3.59 -6.39 -2.63
N CYS A 69 3.29 -7.16 -3.68
CA CYS A 69 2.93 -8.57 -3.58
C CYS A 69 4.04 -9.36 -2.86
N GLU A 70 5.30 -9.19 -3.27
CA GLU A 70 6.46 -9.83 -2.62
C GLU A 70 6.56 -9.49 -1.13
N VAL A 71 6.41 -8.20 -0.78
CA VAL A 71 6.47 -7.73 0.62
C VAL A 71 5.33 -8.34 1.44
N LEU A 72 4.10 -8.31 0.93
CA LEU A 72 2.93 -8.85 1.63
C LEU A 72 3.02 -10.37 1.82
N LEU A 73 3.51 -11.11 0.82
CA LEU A 73 3.76 -12.54 0.93
C LEU A 73 4.82 -12.86 2.00
N SER A 74 5.88 -12.06 2.05
CA SER A 74 6.93 -12.19 3.07
C SER A 74 6.39 -11.94 4.47
N VAL A 75 5.60 -10.86 4.65
CA VAL A 75 4.90 -10.53 5.90
C VAL A 75 4.00 -11.69 6.35
N LYS A 76 3.15 -12.22 5.45
CA LYS A 76 2.26 -13.35 5.72
C LYS A 76 3.03 -14.61 6.14
N LYS A 77 4.12 -14.96 5.43
CA LYS A 77 4.95 -16.12 5.76
C LYS A 77 5.57 -16.02 7.16
N MET A 78 6.00 -14.82 7.55
CA MET A 78 6.56 -14.57 8.88
C MET A 78 5.48 -14.62 9.96
N GLU A 79 4.31 -14.03 9.72
CA GLU A 79 3.16 -14.10 10.61
C GLU A 79 2.74 -15.55 10.88
N ASP A 80 2.59 -16.36 9.82
CA ASP A 80 2.23 -17.78 9.92
C ASP A 80 3.27 -18.60 10.69
N SER A 81 4.56 -18.29 10.47
CA SER A 81 5.66 -18.91 11.22
C SER A 81 5.58 -18.59 12.71
N LEU A 82 5.23 -17.35 13.06
CA LEU A 82 5.09 -16.90 14.44
C LEU A 82 3.84 -17.50 15.11
N LYS A 83 2.70 -17.57 14.39
CA LYS A 83 1.47 -18.22 14.84
C LYS A 83 1.73 -19.70 15.16
N ARG A 84 2.46 -20.42 14.30
CA ARG A 84 2.85 -21.81 14.55
C ARG A 84 3.75 -21.95 15.78
N LEU A 85 4.70 -21.05 15.98
CA LEU A 85 5.58 -21.06 17.17
C LEU A 85 4.80 -20.80 18.47
N LYS A 86 3.82 -19.88 18.45
CA LYS A 86 3.01 -19.51 19.62
C LYS A 86 2.00 -20.59 20.02
N ARG A 87 1.59 -21.48 19.12
CA ARG A 87 0.67 -22.61 19.44
C ARG A 87 1.20 -23.60 20.50
N GLY A 88 2.48 -23.51 20.88
CA GLY A 88 3.09 -24.31 21.96
C GLY A 88 3.34 -23.56 23.27
N LYS A 89 2.98 -22.27 23.38
CA LYS A 89 3.15 -21.46 24.60
C LYS A 89 1.88 -20.66 24.88
N THR A 90 1.33 -20.78 26.09
CA THR A 90 0.25 -19.93 26.61
C THR A 90 0.77 -18.51 26.82
N SER A 91 0.89 -17.72 25.76
CA SER A 91 1.15 -16.29 25.86
C SER A 91 -0.17 -15.56 25.95
N ALA A 92 -0.36 -14.83 27.06
CA ALA A 92 -1.42 -13.85 27.23
C ALA A 92 -1.51 -12.96 25.99
N SER A 93 -2.70 -12.90 25.38
CA SER A 93 -3.00 -11.92 24.34
C SER A 93 -2.72 -10.54 24.90
N LEU A 94 -1.77 -9.81 24.32
CA LEU A 94 -1.72 -8.36 24.43
C LEU A 94 -2.90 -7.83 23.62
N VAL A 95 -4.09 -7.90 24.22
CA VAL A 95 -5.33 -7.34 23.69
C VAL A 95 -5.11 -5.83 23.56
N GLY A 96 -5.11 -5.31 22.33
CA GLY A 96 -5.19 -3.87 22.06
C GLY A 96 -4.03 -3.23 21.31
N ASN A 97 -2.90 -3.90 21.10
CA ASN A 97 -1.78 -3.33 20.33
C ASN A 97 -1.66 -3.98 18.95
N MET A 98 -1.84 -3.16 17.90
CA MET A 98 -1.61 -3.53 16.50
C MET A 98 -0.23 -4.16 16.31
N SER A 99 -0.17 -5.32 15.64
CA SER A 99 1.09 -6.02 15.42
C SER A 99 1.99 -5.27 14.43
N ASP A 100 3.29 -5.53 14.45
CA ASP A 100 4.22 -4.97 13.46
C ASP A 100 3.79 -5.30 12.03
N ASP A 101 3.30 -6.53 11.81
CA ASP A 101 2.83 -6.99 10.50
C ASP A 101 1.57 -6.22 10.05
N ASP A 102 0.67 -5.88 11.00
CA ASP A 102 -0.49 -5.04 10.71
C ASP A 102 -0.08 -3.60 10.38
N LYS A 103 0.87 -3.02 11.14
CA LYS A 103 1.40 -1.68 10.83
C LYS A 103 2.00 -1.63 9.42
N ILE A 104 2.72 -2.68 9.00
CA ILE A 104 3.28 -2.77 7.65
C ILE A 104 2.16 -2.75 6.60
N ARG A 105 1.12 -3.56 6.75
CA ARG A 105 -0.02 -3.60 5.81
C ARG A 105 -0.77 -2.26 5.77
N THR A 106 -0.97 -1.63 6.92
CA THR A 106 -1.63 -0.31 6.98
C THR A 106 -0.80 0.78 6.33
N GLN A 107 0.54 0.77 6.49
CA GLN A 107 1.38 1.72 5.75
C GLN A 107 1.24 1.53 4.23
N ILE A 108 1.28 0.28 3.76
CA ILE A 108 1.13 -0.03 2.33
C ILE A 108 -0.24 0.44 1.83
N LEU A 109 -1.32 0.21 2.59
CA LEU A 109 -2.65 0.71 2.25
C LEU A 109 -2.67 2.24 2.09
N LEU A 110 -2.12 2.97 3.06
CA LEU A 110 -2.06 4.44 3.02
C LEU A 110 -1.24 4.93 1.82
N ASP A 111 -0.13 4.26 1.52
CA ASP A 111 0.73 4.58 0.39
C ASP A 111 -0.01 4.36 -0.94
N VAL A 112 -0.69 3.23 -1.10
CA VAL A 112 -1.48 2.91 -2.31
C VAL A 112 -2.63 3.91 -2.49
N GLN A 113 -3.40 4.18 -1.44
CA GLN A 113 -4.52 5.15 -1.51
C GLN A 113 -4.04 6.54 -1.93
N HIS A 114 -2.96 7.01 -1.31
CA HIS A 114 -2.39 8.32 -1.60
C HIS A 114 -1.78 8.39 -3.00
N PHE A 115 -1.07 7.34 -3.43
CA PHE A 115 -0.56 7.22 -4.79
C PHE A 115 -1.72 7.27 -5.80
N SER A 116 -2.77 6.49 -5.61
CA SER A 116 -3.91 6.46 -6.53
C SER A 116 -4.62 7.80 -6.62
N GLN A 117 -4.81 8.48 -5.49
CA GLN A 117 -5.41 9.80 -5.46
C GLN A 117 -4.61 10.80 -6.30
N GLN A 118 -3.29 10.83 -6.10
CA GLN A 118 -2.40 11.72 -6.85
C GLN A 118 -2.38 11.43 -8.36
N VAL A 119 -2.44 10.16 -8.77
CA VAL A 119 -2.52 9.80 -10.19
C VAL A 119 -3.84 10.26 -10.81
N ARG A 120 -4.96 10.13 -10.08
CA ARG A 120 -6.27 10.65 -10.52
C ARG A 120 -6.26 12.17 -10.65
N GLU A 121 -5.59 12.88 -9.76
CA GLU A 121 -5.40 14.35 -9.85
C GLU A 121 -4.60 14.76 -11.10
N LEU A 122 -3.71 13.90 -11.61
CA LEU A 122 -3.05 14.11 -12.90
C LEU A 122 -3.98 13.87 -14.11
N GLY A 123 -5.21 13.43 -13.89
CA GLY A 123 -6.22 13.16 -14.92
C GLY A 123 -6.04 11.80 -15.59
N MET A 124 -5.41 10.85 -14.91
CA MET A 124 -5.13 9.52 -15.46
C MET A 124 -6.13 8.48 -14.96
N ASP A 125 -6.54 7.58 -15.85
CA ASP A 125 -7.47 6.49 -15.53
C ASP A 125 -6.74 5.24 -15.06
N LEU A 126 -6.70 5.05 -13.74
CA LEU A 126 -6.14 3.87 -13.09
C LEU A 126 -6.96 2.60 -13.30
N GLU A 127 -8.28 2.73 -13.48
CA GLU A 127 -9.19 1.57 -13.52
C GLU A 127 -9.01 0.78 -14.84
N SER A 128 -8.46 1.43 -15.86
CA SER A 128 -8.05 0.81 -17.12
C SER A 128 -6.79 -0.07 -17.01
N ILE A 129 -6.06 -0.01 -15.89
CA ILE A 129 -4.77 -0.69 -15.70
C ILE A 129 -4.97 -1.97 -14.86
N PRO A 130 -4.87 -3.18 -15.43
CA PRO A 130 -5.16 -4.42 -14.69
C PRO A 130 -4.31 -4.63 -13.43
N SER A 131 -3.04 -4.24 -13.48
CA SER A 131 -2.12 -4.34 -12.36
C SER A 131 -2.50 -3.42 -11.19
N TYR A 132 -3.24 -2.33 -11.46
CA TYR A 132 -3.78 -1.48 -10.40
C TYR A 132 -4.86 -2.21 -9.60
N SER A 133 -5.83 -2.83 -10.29
CA SER A 133 -6.88 -3.61 -9.64
C SER A 133 -6.31 -4.76 -8.82
N LYS A 134 -5.27 -5.42 -9.34
CA LYS A 134 -4.54 -6.47 -8.62
C LYS A 134 -3.85 -5.92 -7.37
N LEU A 135 -3.13 -4.80 -7.48
CA LEU A 135 -2.47 -4.15 -6.35
C LEU A 135 -3.46 -3.82 -5.22
N VAL A 136 -4.61 -3.23 -5.55
CA VAL A 136 -5.65 -2.91 -4.56
C VAL A 136 -6.17 -4.18 -3.90
N ALA A 137 -6.51 -5.20 -4.70
CA ALA A 137 -7.03 -6.46 -4.19
C ALA A 137 -6.05 -7.18 -3.26
N ASP A 138 -4.76 -7.23 -3.62
CA ASP A 138 -3.72 -7.87 -2.81
C ASP A 138 -3.54 -7.16 -1.46
N VAL A 139 -3.57 -5.81 -1.46
CA VAL A 139 -3.48 -5.01 -0.24
C VAL A 139 -4.71 -5.21 0.64
N GLU A 140 -5.92 -5.12 0.08
CA GLU A 140 -7.16 -5.31 0.82
C GLU A 140 -7.26 -6.71 1.46
N GLN A 141 -6.91 -7.75 0.71
CA GLN A 141 -6.88 -9.13 1.20
C GLN A 141 -5.80 -9.36 2.27
N SER A 142 -4.76 -8.53 2.31
CA SER A 142 -3.70 -8.64 3.30
C SER A 142 -4.10 -8.09 4.67
N LEU A 143 -5.08 -7.18 4.74
CA LEU A 143 -5.49 -6.53 5.98
C LEU A 143 -6.17 -7.52 6.92
N PRO A 144 -5.99 -7.38 8.24
CA PRO A 144 -6.72 -8.19 9.21
C PRO A 144 -8.22 -7.96 9.05
N ALA A 145 -9.02 -9.03 9.22
CA ALA A 145 -10.47 -8.90 9.25
C ALA A 145 -10.85 -7.87 10.33
N ARG A 146 -11.64 -6.86 9.94
CA ARG A 146 -12.26 -5.95 10.92
C ARG A 146 -13.05 -6.81 11.90
N GLU A 147 -12.61 -6.87 13.16
CA GLU A 147 -13.48 -7.41 14.21
C GLU A 147 -14.71 -6.51 14.28
N SER A 148 -15.86 -7.07 13.90
CA SER A 148 -17.16 -6.43 14.09
C SER A 148 -17.27 -6.05 15.57
N PRO A 149 -17.70 -4.82 15.92
CA PRO A 149 -17.97 -4.50 17.32
C PRO A 149 -18.99 -5.51 17.84
N SER A 150 -18.64 -6.23 18.91
CA SER A 150 -19.54 -7.19 19.54
C SER A 150 -20.86 -6.50 19.86
N PRO A 151 -22.02 -7.13 19.58
CA PRO A 151 -23.30 -6.51 19.90
C PRO A 151 -23.37 -6.32 21.41
N THR A 152 -23.41 -5.06 21.83
CA THR A 152 -23.65 -4.65 23.20
C THR A 152 -24.89 -5.39 23.70
N THR A 153 -24.69 -6.35 24.59
CA THR A 153 -25.80 -7.01 25.29
C THR A 153 -26.43 -5.96 26.19
N LEU A 154 -27.51 -5.35 25.72
CA LEU A 154 -28.45 -4.62 26.58
C LEU A 154 -29.08 -5.65 27.52
N GLN A 155 -28.52 -5.76 28.73
CA GLN A 155 -29.24 -6.36 29.83
C GLN A 155 -30.47 -5.50 30.13
N SER A 156 -31.64 -6.12 29.99
CA SER A 156 -32.92 -5.64 30.49
C SER A 156 -33.18 -6.27 31.85
#